data_AF-D0W8K2-F1
#
_entry.id   AF-D0W8K2-F1
#
_cell.length_a   1.000
_cell.length_b   1.000
_cell.length_c   1.000
_cell.angle_alpha   90.00
_cell.angle_beta   90.00
_cell.angle_gamma   90.00
#
_symmetry.space_group_name_H-M   'P 1'
#
loop_
_entity.id
_entity.type
_entity.pdbx_description
1 polymer ?
#
loop_
_entity_poly.entity_id
_entity_poly.type
_entity_poly.pdbx_seq_one_letter_code
_entity_poly.pdbx_strand_id
1 'polypeptide(L)'
;MKHTLLAVTGAIFLLGACSSRTYIKTGKPEDIAQIKHICIIPNSKSTPPAYHQELAASLSARGISSETVTLGDRRLYSPECKYNLRYHSTGNTKQIKKISVLIRTPQYEVKRIKYTAKNSDDTIGQQTDAVVSLLLAH
;
A
#
# COMPACT_ATOMS: atom_id res chain seq x y z
N MET A 1 -57.10 -31.08 26.67
CA MET A 1 -57.08 -29.71 26.12
C MET A 1 -56.20 -28.83 27.01
N LYS A 2 -55.19 -28.20 26.38
CA LYS A 2 -54.62 -26.86 26.64
C LYS A 2 -53.91 -26.58 27.98
N HIS A 3 -52.57 -26.53 28.00
CA HIS A 3 -51.68 -25.34 27.90
C HIS A 3 -51.74 -24.47 29.17
N THR A 4 -50.67 -23.97 29.81
CA THR A 4 -49.45 -23.38 29.24
C THR A 4 -48.42 -23.22 30.36
N LEU A 5 -47.24 -23.85 30.26
CA LEU A 5 -46.06 -23.44 31.01
C LEU A 5 -45.29 -22.47 30.11
N LEU A 6 -45.25 -21.20 30.51
CA LEU A 6 -44.33 -20.21 29.95
C LEU A 6 -42.91 -20.61 30.38
N ALA A 7 -42.12 -21.13 29.46
CA ALA A 7 -40.66 -21.17 29.61
C ALA A 7 -40.07 -20.17 28.61
N VAL A 8 -39.61 -19.04 29.15
CA VAL A 8 -38.82 -18.05 28.42
C VAL A 8 -37.44 -18.66 28.20
N THR A 9 -37.21 -19.24 27.02
CA THR A 9 -35.87 -19.63 26.58
C THR A 9 -35.15 -18.38 26.08
N GLY A 10 -34.24 -17.87 26.92
CA GLY A 10 -33.36 -16.76 26.59
C GLY A 10 -32.51 -17.08 25.37
N ALA A 11 -32.61 -16.23 24.34
CA ALA A 11 -31.73 -16.25 23.20
C ALA A 11 -30.32 -15.83 23.66
N ILE A 12 -29.41 -16.80 23.73
CA ILE A 12 -27.98 -16.53 23.85
C ILE A 12 -27.54 -15.96 22.50
N PHE A 13 -27.50 -14.64 22.39
CA PHE A 13 -26.82 -13.97 21.29
C PHE A 13 -25.34 -14.32 21.40
N LEU A 14 -24.91 -15.30 20.61
CA LEU A 14 -23.51 -15.48 20.26
C LEU A 14 -23.07 -14.23 19.50
N LEU A 15 -22.59 -13.24 20.24
CA LEU A 15 -21.73 -12.19 19.71
C LEU A 15 -20.47 -12.89 19.21
N GLY A 16 -20.54 -13.42 17.99
CA GLY A 16 -19.38 -13.72 17.18
C GLY A 16 -18.64 -12.41 17.02
N ALA A 17 -17.72 -12.14 17.95
CA ALA A 17 -16.76 -11.08 17.79
C ALA A 17 -16.02 -11.39 16.48
N CYS A 18 -16.39 -10.69 15.41
CA CYS A 18 -15.49 -10.44 14.30
C CYS A 18 -14.33 -9.65 14.90
N SER A 19 -13.42 -10.36 15.55
CA SER A 19 -12.10 -9.87 15.86
C SER A 19 -11.46 -9.65 14.49
N SER A 20 -11.61 -8.43 13.97
CA SER A 20 -10.73 -7.88 12.96
C SER A 20 -9.36 -7.73 13.63
N ARG A 21 -8.73 -8.87 13.86
CA ARG A 21 -7.32 -9.03 14.17
C ARG A 21 -6.63 -8.58 12.90
N THR A 22 -6.39 -7.27 12.80
CA THR A 22 -5.36 -6.72 11.92
C THR A 22 -4.04 -7.15 12.50
N TYR A 23 -3.73 -8.44 12.33
CA TYR A 23 -2.38 -8.90 12.37
C TYR A 23 -1.67 -8.18 11.23
N ILE A 24 -0.83 -7.21 11.55
CA ILE A 24 0.35 -6.97 10.73
C ILE A 24 1.22 -8.21 10.93
N LYS A 25 0.83 -9.31 10.29
CA LYS A 25 1.58 -10.56 10.25
C LYS A 25 2.68 -10.31 9.24
N THR A 26 3.91 -10.22 9.77
CA THR A 26 5.18 -10.49 9.08
C THR A 26 5.29 -9.97 7.64
N GLY A 27 6.17 -8.99 7.45
CA GLY A 27 6.59 -8.59 6.11
C GLY A 27 6.94 -9.82 5.27
N LYS A 28 6.40 -9.92 4.06
CA LYS A 28 6.76 -10.98 3.10
C LYS A 28 7.63 -10.41 1.98
N PRO A 29 8.89 -10.05 2.26
CA PRO A 29 9.77 -9.46 1.25
C PRO A 29 10.02 -10.39 0.06
N GLU A 30 9.87 -11.71 0.23
CA GLU A 30 9.91 -12.70 -0.85
C GLU A 30 8.85 -12.44 -1.94
N ASP A 31 7.73 -11.80 -1.59
CA ASP A 31 6.68 -11.47 -2.55
C ASP A 31 7.12 -10.41 -3.57
N ILE A 32 8.21 -9.67 -3.32
CA ILE A 32 8.72 -8.66 -4.27
C ILE A 32 9.04 -9.28 -5.63
N ALA A 33 9.62 -10.49 -5.67
CA ALA A 33 10.02 -11.16 -6.92
C ALA A 33 8.83 -11.51 -7.84
N GLN A 34 7.63 -11.68 -7.25
CA GLN A 34 6.42 -12.06 -7.98
C GLN A 34 5.53 -10.87 -8.37
N ILE A 35 5.91 -9.63 -8.01
CA ILE A 35 5.12 -8.45 -8.37
C ILE A 35 5.23 -8.18 -9.88
N LYS A 36 4.09 -8.19 -10.57
CA LYS A 36 3.98 -7.81 -11.99
C LYS A 36 3.14 -6.55 -12.23
N HIS A 37 2.31 -6.19 -11.25
CA HIS A 37 1.43 -5.04 -11.30
C HIS A 37 1.34 -4.37 -9.93
N ILE A 38 1.35 -3.03 -9.90
CA ILE A 38 1.21 -2.22 -8.69
C ILE A 38 0.17 -1.12 -8.91
N CYS A 39 -0.80 -1.03 -8.00
CA CYS A 39 -1.70 0.13 -7.94
C CYS A 39 -1.11 1.21 -7.02
N ILE A 40 -0.84 2.39 -7.57
CA ILE A 40 -0.22 3.52 -6.89
C ILE A 40 -1.32 4.39 -6.28
N ILE A 41 -1.23 4.65 -4.99
CA ILE A 41 -2.06 5.64 -4.29
C ILE A 41 -1.21 6.91 -4.12
N PRO A 42 -1.45 7.96 -4.92
CA PRO A 42 -0.61 9.14 -4.89
C PRO A 42 -0.86 9.99 -3.64
N ASN A 43 0.17 10.72 -3.22
CA ASN A 43 0.08 11.67 -2.12
C ASN A 43 0.51 13.06 -2.58
N SER A 44 -0.36 13.71 -3.35
CA SER A 44 -0.13 15.02 -3.97
C SER A 44 0.12 16.16 -2.97
N LYS A 45 -0.21 15.98 -1.68
CA LYS A 45 0.00 17.01 -0.66
C LYS A 45 1.48 17.22 -0.29
N SER A 46 2.30 16.18 -0.44
CA SER A 46 3.69 16.20 0.07
C SER A 46 4.75 15.83 -0.96
N THR A 47 4.37 15.44 -2.18
CA THR A 47 5.28 15.13 -3.28
C THR A 47 5.21 16.15 -4.41
N PRO A 48 6.30 16.30 -5.19
CA PRO A 48 6.27 16.99 -6.47
C PRO A 48 5.17 16.45 -7.40
N PRO A 49 4.52 17.30 -8.22
CA PRO A 49 3.42 16.86 -9.10
C PRO A 49 3.81 15.69 -10.02
N ALA A 50 5.04 15.72 -10.56
CA ALA A 50 5.58 14.72 -11.47
C ALA A 50 5.94 13.38 -10.80
N TYR A 51 5.99 13.33 -9.46
CA TYR A 51 6.60 12.19 -8.76
C TYR A 51 5.90 10.86 -9.06
N HIS A 52 4.57 10.86 -9.14
CA HIS A 52 3.83 9.62 -9.38
C HIS A 52 4.00 9.12 -10.82
N GLN A 53 4.10 10.01 -11.82
CA GLN A 53 4.38 9.60 -13.19
C GLN A 53 5.80 9.05 -13.33
N GLU A 54 6.79 9.71 -12.73
CA GLU A 54 8.18 9.23 -12.72
C GLU A 54 8.31 7.90 -11.98
N LEU A 55 7.59 7.72 -10.86
CA LEU A 55 7.55 6.45 -10.15
C LEU A 55 6.96 5.32 -11.02
N ALA A 56 5.88 5.60 -11.74
CA ALA A 56 5.27 4.65 -12.67
C ALA A 56 6.23 4.30 -13.83
N ALA A 57 6.96 5.28 -14.36
CA ALA A 57 7.98 5.08 -15.38
C ALA A 57 9.15 4.21 -14.87
N SER A 58 9.68 4.51 -13.69
CA SER A 58 10.73 3.71 -13.04
C SER A 58 10.31 2.27 -12.77
N LEU A 59 9.04 2.04 -12.38
CA LEU A 59 8.47 0.68 -12.23
C LEU A 59 8.36 -0.03 -13.58
N SER A 60 7.87 0.66 -14.61
CA SER A 60 7.74 0.11 -15.97
C SER A 60 9.11 -0.29 -16.55
N ALA A 61 10.14 0.51 -16.32
CA ALA A 61 11.52 0.19 -16.72
C ALA A 61 12.06 -1.08 -16.06
N ARG A 62 11.49 -1.49 -14.91
CA ARG A 62 11.78 -2.74 -14.21
C ARG A 62 10.81 -3.88 -14.57
N GLY A 63 9.97 -3.71 -15.60
CA GLY A 63 9.01 -4.70 -16.05
C GLY A 63 7.78 -4.84 -15.14
N ILE A 64 7.51 -3.85 -14.29
CA ILE A 64 6.34 -3.81 -13.40
C ILE A 64 5.34 -2.80 -13.96
N SER A 65 4.19 -3.30 -14.41
CA SER A 65 3.09 -2.42 -14.82
C SER A 65 2.50 -1.70 -13.61
N SER A 66 1.91 -0.52 -13.82
CA SER A 66 1.26 0.22 -12.74
C SER A 66 0.08 1.06 -13.23
N GLU A 67 -0.83 1.35 -12.32
CA GLU A 67 -1.93 2.28 -12.52
C GLU A 67 -2.15 3.16 -11.28
N THR A 68 -2.82 4.29 -11.44
CA THR A 68 -3.15 5.19 -10.32
C THR A 68 -4.56 4.91 -9.83
N VAL A 69 -4.71 4.74 -8.52
CA VAL A 69 -6.01 4.52 -7.86
C VAL A 69 -6.17 5.49 -6.69
N THR A 70 -7.42 5.87 -6.42
CA THR A 70 -7.74 6.78 -5.31
C THR A 70 -8.01 6.00 -4.02
N LEU A 71 -7.73 6.64 -2.86
CA LEU A 71 -8.20 6.10 -1.59
C LEU A 71 -9.72 5.96 -1.59
N GLY A 72 -10.20 4.78 -1.20
CA GLY A 72 -11.63 4.45 -1.22
C GLY A 72 -12.09 3.69 -2.47
N ASP A 73 -11.23 3.53 -3.49
CA ASP A 73 -11.52 2.65 -4.61
C ASP A 73 -11.64 1.20 -4.12
N ARG A 74 -12.76 0.54 -4.45
CA ARG A 74 -13.04 -0.86 -4.09
C ARG A 74 -12.01 -1.82 -4.70
N ARG A 75 -11.40 -1.43 -5.82
CA ARG A 75 -10.33 -2.19 -6.49
C ARG A 75 -9.12 -2.41 -5.59
N LEU A 76 -8.87 -1.54 -4.60
CA LEU A 76 -7.80 -1.75 -3.60
C LEU A 76 -7.94 -3.06 -2.80
N TYR A 77 -9.10 -3.70 -2.85
CA TYR A 77 -9.41 -4.97 -2.21
C TYR A 77 -9.67 -6.09 -3.22
N SER A 78 -9.52 -5.84 -4.53
CA SER A 78 -9.67 -6.83 -5.59
C SER A 78 -8.31 -7.46 -5.98
N PRO A 79 -8.32 -8.63 -6.63
CA PRO A 79 -7.10 -9.27 -7.12
C PRO A 79 -6.30 -8.40 -8.10
N GLU A 80 -6.97 -7.54 -8.88
CA GLU A 80 -6.29 -6.66 -9.86
C GLU A 80 -5.30 -5.70 -9.16
N CYS A 81 -5.65 -5.15 -7.99
CA CYS A 81 -4.76 -4.32 -7.17
C CYS A 81 -4.26 -5.08 -5.92
N LYS A 82 -3.90 -6.36 -6.08
CA LYS A 82 -3.32 -7.17 -4.99
C LYS A 82 -2.18 -6.44 -4.27
N TYR A 83 -1.30 -5.76 -5.01
CA TYR A 83 -0.23 -4.95 -4.46
C TYR A 83 -0.55 -3.47 -4.63
N ASN A 84 -0.64 -2.75 -3.50
CA ASN A 84 -0.77 -1.30 -3.51
C ASN A 84 0.48 -0.63 -2.95
N LEU A 85 0.91 0.42 -3.65
CA LEU A 85 2.03 1.26 -3.27
C LEU A 85 1.52 2.57 -2.68
N ARG A 86 2.03 2.90 -1.50
CA ARG A 86 1.73 4.13 -0.77
C ARG A 86 3.04 4.82 -0.41
N TYR A 87 3.03 6.15 -0.41
CA TYR A 87 4.20 6.91 0.01
C TYR A 87 3.84 8.19 0.76
N HIS A 88 4.78 8.60 1.60
CA HIS A 88 4.75 9.89 2.29
C HIS A 88 6.15 10.48 2.28
N SER A 89 6.24 11.74 1.90
CA SER A 89 7.50 12.47 1.76
C SER A 89 7.53 13.72 2.61
N THR A 90 8.74 14.15 2.95
CA THR A 90 9.02 15.48 3.47
C THR A 90 9.88 16.22 2.44
N GLY A 91 9.71 17.54 2.36
CA GLY A 91 10.30 18.35 1.30
C GLY A 91 9.34 19.46 0.88
N ASN A 92 9.32 19.76 -0.42
CA ASN A 92 8.38 20.71 -1.01
C ASN A 92 7.89 20.17 -2.36
N THR A 93 7.09 20.96 -3.09
CA THR A 93 6.55 20.58 -4.40
C THR A 93 7.58 20.51 -5.52
N LYS A 94 8.85 20.88 -5.26
CA LYS A 94 9.96 20.83 -6.22
C LYS A 94 10.90 19.66 -5.97
N GLN A 95 11.09 19.25 -4.71
CA GLN A 95 12.02 18.19 -4.34
C GLN A 95 11.52 17.34 -3.16
N ILE A 96 11.92 16.07 -3.16
CA ILE A 96 11.79 15.20 -2.01
C ILE A 96 13.09 15.26 -1.21
N LYS A 97 13.00 15.54 0.10
CA LYS A 97 14.13 15.42 1.02
C LYS A 97 14.20 14.02 1.60
N LYS A 98 13.06 13.50 2.05
CA LYS A 98 12.91 12.14 2.56
C LYS A 98 11.59 11.56 2.08
N ILE A 99 11.55 10.27 1.84
CA ILE A 99 10.32 9.56 1.50
C ILE A 99 10.30 8.18 2.16
N SER A 100 9.13 7.80 2.68
CA SER A 100 8.84 6.41 3.04
C SER A 100 7.89 5.85 2.00
N VAL A 101 8.26 4.70 1.43
CA VAL A 101 7.46 3.98 0.45
C VAL A 101 7.11 2.61 1.03
N LEU A 102 5.87 2.20 0.83
CA LEU A 102 5.29 0.95 1.32
C LEU A 102 4.62 0.24 0.15
N ILE A 103 5.01 -1.01 -0.11
CA ILE A 103 4.19 -1.97 -0.84
C ILE A 103 3.49 -2.86 0.18
N ARG A 104 2.18 -3.03 0.00
CA ARG A 104 1.37 -3.91 0.84
C ARG A 104 0.28 -4.61 0.02
N THR A 105 -0.24 -5.68 0.57
CA THR A 105 -1.53 -6.26 0.18
C THR A 105 -2.63 -5.70 1.08
N PRO A 106 -3.91 -6.10 0.89
CA PRO A 106 -4.94 -5.84 1.89
C PRO A 106 -4.66 -6.54 3.23
N GLN A 107 -3.88 -7.63 3.24
CA GLN A 107 -3.70 -8.49 4.41
C GLN A 107 -2.37 -8.26 5.15
N TYR A 108 -1.30 -7.83 4.46
CA TYR A 108 0.03 -7.70 5.06
C TYR A 108 0.91 -6.68 4.33
N GLU A 109 1.98 -6.25 5.00
CA GLU A 109 3.04 -5.45 4.40
C GLU A 109 3.97 -6.36 3.57
N VAL A 110 4.31 -5.96 2.35
CA VAL A 110 5.30 -6.69 1.53
C VAL A 110 6.68 -6.13 1.85
N LYS A 111 6.85 -4.82 1.70
CA LYS A 111 8.12 -4.14 1.98
C LYS A 111 7.92 -2.67 2.23
N ARG A 112 8.75 -2.12 3.10
CA ARG A 112 8.87 -0.69 3.34
C ARG A 112 10.31 -0.25 3.26
N ILE A 113 10.53 0.85 2.56
CA ILE A 113 11.83 1.50 2.48
C ILE A 113 11.72 2.95 2.94
N LYS A 114 12.85 3.48 3.40
CA LYS A 114 13.04 4.91 3.62
C LYS A 114 14.17 5.35 2.71
N TYR A 115 13.95 6.44 1.97
CA TYR A 115 14.94 7.06 1.11
C TYR A 115 15.15 8.50 1.55
N THR A 116 16.40 8.93 1.59
CA THR A 116 16.81 10.32 1.81
C THR A 116 17.59 10.74 0.59
N ALA A 117 17.18 11.85 -0.04
CA ALA A 117 17.90 12.41 -1.18
C ALA A 117 19.32 12.77 -0.74
N LYS A 118 20.32 12.32 -1.51
CA LYS A 118 21.73 12.54 -1.19
C LYS A 118 22.22 13.87 -1.75
N ASN A 119 21.82 14.20 -2.98
CA ASN A 119 22.14 15.45 -3.63
C ASN A 119 20.86 16.28 -3.82
N SER A 120 20.96 17.58 -3.59
CA SER A 120 19.84 18.51 -3.84
C SER A 120 19.47 18.63 -5.32
N ASP A 121 20.39 18.25 -6.20
CA ASP A 121 20.29 18.50 -7.64
C ASP A 121 19.79 17.26 -8.40
N ASP A 122 19.60 16.13 -7.72
CA ASP A 122 19.03 14.92 -8.32
C ASP A 122 17.62 15.22 -8.85
N THR A 123 17.37 14.90 -10.12
CA THR A 123 16.05 15.05 -10.73
C THR A 123 15.03 14.12 -10.06
N ILE A 124 13.74 14.41 -10.25
CA ILE A 124 12.68 13.54 -9.73
C ILE A 124 12.80 12.11 -10.29
N GLY A 125 13.13 11.95 -11.58
CA GLY A 125 13.38 10.65 -12.20
C GLY A 125 14.54 9.89 -11.55
N GLN A 126 15.67 10.57 -11.29
CA GLN A 126 16.80 9.94 -10.58
C GLN A 126 16.41 9.49 -9.16
N GLN A 127 15.61 10.29 -8.46
CA GLN A 127 15.12 9.96 -7.13
C GLN A 127 14.14 8.78 -7.15
N THR A 128 13.22 8.72 -8.13
CA THR A 128 12.29 7.58 -8.28
C THR A 128 13.02 6.30 -8.68
N ASP A 129 14.02 6.38 -9.54
CA ASP A 129 14.86 5.23 -9.92
C ASP A 129 15.60 4.66 -8.73
N ALA A 130 16.19 5.52 -7.88
CA ALA A 130 16.83 5.10 -6.65
C ALA A 130 15.83 4.44 -5.67
N VAL A 131 14.66 5.05 -5.51
CA VAL A 131 13.56 4.51 -4.68
C VAL A 131 13.11 3.13 -5.16
N VAL A 132 12.85 2.96 -6.47
CA VAL A 132 12.41 1.68 -7.05
C VAL A 132 13.51 0.63 -6.94
N SER A 133 14.78 1.01 -7.15
CA SER A 133 15.91 0.10 -7.00
C SER A 133 16.01 -0.45 -5.56
N LEU A 134 15.85 0.40 -4.55
CA LEU A 134 15.80 -0.03 -3.15
C LEU A 134 14.57 -0.89 -2.86
N LEU A 135 13.43 -0.52 -3.43
CA LEU A 135 12.16 -1.22 -3.23
C LEU A 135 12.22 -2.65 -3.79
N LEU A 136 12.90 -2.86 -4.91
CA LEU A 136 12.99 -4.17 -5.58
C LEU A 136 14.24 -4.98 -5.21
N ALA A 137 15.16 -4.44 -4.40
CA ALA A 137 16.32 -5.19 -3.91
C ALA A 137 15.90 -6.40 -3.04
N HIS A 138 16.59 -7.53 -3.19
CA HIS A 138 16.40 -8.76 -2.41
C HIS A 138 17.38 -8.83 -1.24
#